data_AF-A0A7X1TG73-F1
#
_entry.id   AF-A0A7X1TG73-F1
#
_cell.length_a   1.000
_cell.length_b   1.000
_cell.length_c   1.000
_cell.angle_alpha   90.00
_cell.angle_beta   90.00
_cell.angle_gamma   90.00
#
_symmetry.space_group_name_H-M   'P 1'
#
loop_
_entity.id
_entity.type
_entity.pdbx_description
1 polymer ?
#
loop_
_entity_poly.entity_id
_entity_poly.type
_entity_poly.pdbx_seq_one_letter_code
_entity_poly.pdbx_strand_id
1 'polypeptide(L)'
;MLTRLRPKRGLNLQSLRDALEEVDRISREQSGYLYKLLVARQQIKLKMYQERGHSRAHFHVDYGQINHAAVFAVDTGERIEGNLDRKYDRAITAWTIANRKALLAIWSALQSGESETPFIRSLTEIRYR
;
A
#
# COMPACT_ATOMS: atom_id res chain seq x y z
N MET A 1 10.89 -19.52 -28.98
CA MET A 1 9.55 -19.76 -28.41
C MET A 1 9.44 -18.89 -27.15
N LEU A 2 8.95 -17.65 -27.30
CA LEU A 2 8.94 -16.66 -26.21
C LEU A 2 7.75 -16.91 -25.29
N THR A 3 8.03 -17.43 -24.10
CA THR A 3 7.05 -17.58 -23.02
C THR A 3 6.61 -16.20 -22.56
N ARG A 4 5.37 -15.82 -22.86
CA ARG A 4 4.72 -14.64 -22.27
C ARG A 4 4.68 -14.83 -20.75
N LEU A 5 5.53 -14.09 -20.03
CA LEU A 5 5.38 -13.92 -18.59
C LEU A 5 4.08 -13.15 -18.35
N ARG A 6 3.01 -13.88 -18.03
CA ARG A 6 1.80 -13.26 -17.48
C ARG A 6 2.17 -12.65 -16.12
N PRO A 7 1.88 -11.37 -15.85
CA PRO A 7 2.12 -10.83 -14.52
C PRO A 7 1.27 -11.60 -13.50
N LYS A 8 1.90 -12.04 -12.40
CA LYS A 8 1.22 -12.77 -11.32
C LYS A 8 0.13 -11.89 -10.70
N ARG A 9 -1.09 -12.43 -10.62
CA ARG A 9 -2.29 -11.79 -10.04
C ARG A 9 -2.27 -11.81 -8.51
N GLY A 10 -1.27 -11.20 -7.88
CA GLY A 10 -1.14 -11.09 -6.43
C GLY A 10 -0.99 -9.64 -5.97
N LEU A 11 -1.35 -9.37 -4.71
CA LEU A 11 -1.22 -8.07 -4.07
C LEU A 11 0.26 -7.68 -3.97
N ASN A 12 0.74 -6.82 -4.89
CA ASN A 12 2.16 -6.51 -4.99
C ASN A 12 2.53 -5.30 -4.13
N LEU A 13 2.92 -5.52 -2.87
CA LEU A 13 3.44 -4.46 -2.00
C LEU A 13 4.75 -3.85 -2.52
N GLN A 14 5.55 -4.62 -3.26
CA GLN A 14 6.79 -4.10 -3.83
C GLN A 14 6.47 -3.02 -4.87
N SER A 15 5.45 -3.21 -5.72
CA SER A 15 5.08 -2.17 -6.68
C SER A 15 4.53 -0.90 -6.02
N LEU A 16 3.88 -1.00 -4.85
CA LEU A 16 3.54 0.19 -4.07
C LEU A 16 4.80 0.88 -3.56
N ARG A 17 5.73 0.12 -2.98
CA ARG A 17 7.02 0.66 -2.49
C ARG A 17 7.78 1.36 -3.60
N ASP A 18 7.93 0.71 -4.75
CA ASP A 18 8.63 1.26 -5.92
C ASP A 18 7.96 2.56 -6.39
N ALA A 19 6.63 2.61 -6.43
CA ALA A 19 5.89 3.81 -6.81
C ALA A 19 6.10 4.97 -5.82
N LEU A 20 6.18 4.69 -4.52
CA LEU A 20 6.44 5.71 -3.50
C LEU A 20 7.89 6.19 -3.51
N GLU A 21 8.85 5.28 -3.74
CA GLU A 21 10.26 5.64 -3.93
C GLU A 21 10.46 6.54 -5.16
N GLU A 22 9.69 6.30 -6.23
CA GLU A 22 9.70 7.14 -7.43
C GLU A 22 9.15 8.55 -7.15
N VAL A 23 8.01 8.65 -6.46
CA VAL A 23 7.46 9.94 -6.02
C VAL A 23 8.48 10.71 -5.18
N ASP A 24 9.15 10.00 -4.29
CA ASP A 24 10.22 10.54 -3.49
C ASP A 24 11.36 11.06 -4.37
N ARG A 25 11.87 10.24 -5.30
CA ARG A 25 12.95 10.62 -6.24
C ARG A 25 12.63 11.91 -6.98
N ILE A 26 11.45 12.00 -7.59
CA ILE A 26 11.00 13.18 -8.35
C ILE A 26 10.98 14.42 -7.45
N SER A 27 10.46 14.29 -6.22
CA SER A 27 10.45 15.38 -5.25
C SER A 27 11.86 15.84 -4.87
N ARG A 28 12.83 14.91 -4.77
CA ARG A 28 14.24 15.23 -4.47
C ARG A 28 14.89 16.02 -5.59
N GLU A 29 14.70 15.57 -6.82
CA GLU A 29 15.27 16.17 -8.02
C GLU A 29 14.84 17.63 -8.18
N GLN A 30 13.60 17.95 -7.79
CA GLN A 30 13.07 19.31 -7.80
C GLN A 30 13.63 20.21 -6.68
N SER A 31 14.17 19.65 -5.60
CA SER A 31 14.50 20.39 -4.36
C SER A 31 15.97 20.85 -4.21
N GLY A 32 16.89 20.43 -5.07
CA GLY A 32 18.28 20.92 -5.06
C GLY A 32 19.21 20.28 -4.01
N TYR A 33 20.52 20.45 -4.21
CA TYR A 33 21.65 19.63 -3.75
C TYR A 33 21.72 19.23 -2.25
N LEU A 34 21.07 19.97 -1.34
CA LEU A 34 21.04 19.67 0.11
C LEU A 34 20.04 18.57 0.49
N TYR A 35 18.93 18.42 -0.23
CA TYR A 35 17.94 17.37 0.04
C TYR A 35 18.50 15.97 -0.33
N LYS A 36 19.43 15.90 -1.29
CA LYS A 36 20.06 14.64 -1.74
C LYS A 36 20.74 13.85 -0.62
N LEU A 37 21.21 14.53 0.44
CA LEU A 37 22.01 13.90 1.51
C LEU A 37 21.19 13.42 2.70
N LEU A 38 19.92 13.83 2.85
CA LEU A 38 19.16 13.62 4.09
C LEU A 38 18.05 12.56 4.00
N VAL A 39 17.89 11.86 2.88
CA VAL A 39 16.71 10.99 2.75
C VAL A 39 16.93 9.59 3.30
N ALA A 40 16.50 9.42 4.54
CA ALA A 40 16.24 8.12 5.13
C ALA A 40 15.17 7.39 4.30
N ARG A 41 15.43 6.12 3.95
CA ARG A 41 14.41 5.24 3.36
C ARG A 41 13.28 5.03 4.37
N GLN A 42 12.13 5.66 4.14
CA GLN A 42 10.97 5.46 4.99
C GLN A 42 10.26 4.16 4.61
N GLN A 43 10.02 3.31 5.60
CA GLN A 43 9.33 2.04 5.40
C GLN A 43 7.82 2.27 5.38
N ILE A 44 7.12 1.72 4.38
CA ILE A 44 5.65 1.65 4.35
C ILE A 44 5.15 0.28 4.82
N LYS A 45 4.11 0.30 5.64
CA LYS A 45 3.34 -0.88 6.06
C LYS A 45 1.86 -0.63 5.82
N LEU A 46 1.16 -1.64 5.31
CA LEU A 46 -0.30 -1.62 5.18
C LEU A 46 -0.89 -2.51 6.26
N LYS A 47 -1.93 -2.02 6.92
CA LYS A 47 -2.68 -2.76 7.94
C LYS A 47 -4.16 -2.70 7.64
N MET A 48 -4.84 -3.82 7.86
CA MET A 48 -6.29 -3.92 7.77
C MET A 48 -6.76 -4.65 9.02
N TYR A 49 -7.78 -4.11 9.68
CA TYR A 49 -8.25 -4.63 10.97
C TYR A 49 -9.63 -5.26 10.83
N GLN A 50 -9.94 -6.15 11.76
CA GLN A 50 -11.30 -6.61 11.95
C GLN A 50 -12.10 -5.53 12.70
N GLU A 51 -13.20 -5.06 12.11
CA GLU A 51 -14.05 -4.03 12.70
C GLU A 51 -15.45 -4.53 13.04
N ARG A 52 -15.95 -4.22 14.24
CA ARG A 52 -17.32 -4.57 14.65
C ARG A 52 -18.29 -3.53 14.09
N GLY A 53 -19.27 -3.95 13.28
CA GLY A 53 -20.36 -3.07 12.80
C GLY A 53 -20.29 -2.64 11.33
N HIS A 54 -19.56 -3.36 10.47
CA HIS A 54 -19.49 -3.16 9.01
C HIS A 54 -19.20 -1.71 8.57
N SER A 55 -18.05 -1.18 8.99
CA SER A 55 -17.49 0.04 8.40
C SER A 55 -17.14 -0.16 6.91
N ARG A 56 -17.06 0.94 6.17
CA ARG A 56 -16.59 0.95 4.78
C ARG A 56 -15.19 0.33 4.74
N ALA A 57 -14.95 -0.59 3.81
CA ALA A 57 -13.65 -1.27 3.68
C ALA A 57 -12.51 -0.27 3.49
N HIS A 58 -11.51 -0.32 4.36
CA HIS A 58 -10.39 0.59 4.35
C HIS A 58 -9.11 -0.11 4.84
N PHE A 59 -7.96 0.54 4.62
CA PHE A 59 -6.68 0.11 5.17
C PHE A 59 -5.90 1.31 5.70
N HIS A 60 -5.05 1.05 6.70
CA HIS A 60 -4.16 2.02 7.29
C HIS A 60 -2.77 1.92 6.66
N VAL A 61 -2.15 3.07 6.49
CA VAL A 61 -0.77 3.22 6.03
C VAL A 61 0.07 3.70 7.20
N ASP A 62 1.07 2.93 7.60
CA ASP A 62 2.18 3.46 8.39
C ASP A 62 3.27 3.99 7.44
N TYR A 63 3.92 5.08 7.82
CA TYR A 63 5.01 5.67 7.04
C TYR A 63 6.19 6.06 7.94
N GLY A 64 7.33 5.41 7.74
CA GLY A 64 8.49 5.60 8.61
C GLY A 64 8.19 5.14 10.03
N GLN A 65 8.26 6.07 10.98
CA GLN A 65 7.93 5.84 12.39
C GLN A 65 6.47 6.19 12.74
N ILE A 66 5.73 6.78 11.80
CA ILE A 66 4.36 7.24 12.04
C ILE A 66 3.41 6.07 11.79
N ASN A 67 2.80 5.55 12.86
CA ASN A 67 1.70 4.60 12.76
C ASN A 67 0.42 5.32 12.32
N HIS A 68 -0.39 4.67 11.47
CA HIS A 68 -1.65 5.23 10.96
C HIS A 68 -1.48 6.63 10.33
N ALA A 69 -0.40 6.84 9.58
CA ALA A 69 -0.13 8.08 8.89
C ALA A 69 -1.26 8.50 7.93
N ALA A 70 -1.97 7.53 7.35
CA ALA A 70 -3.19 7.75 6.57
C ALA A 70 -4.11 6.53 6.54
N VAL A 71 -5.38 6.76 6.21
CA VAL A 71 -6.42 5.75 5.99
C VAL A 71 -7.00 5.92 4.60
N PHE A 72 -7.11 4.82 3.84
CA PHE A 72 -7.62 4.83 2.47
C PHE A 72 -8.79 3.87 2.29
N ALA A 73 -9.80 4.32 1.56
CA ALA A 73 -10.95 3.51 1.17
C ALA A 73 -10.55 2.50 0.08
N VAL A 74 -10.91 1.23 0.25
CA VAL A 74 -10.55 0.16 -0.70
C VAL A 74 -11.29 0.28 -2.04
N ASP A 75 -12.54 0.75 -2.02
CA ASP A 75 -13.41 0.82 -3.19
C ASP A 75 -12.96 1.85 -4.24
N THR A 76 -12.44 2.98 -3.76
CA THR A 76 -12.14 4.20 -4.54
C THR A 76 -10.67 4.58 -4.50
N GLY A 77 -9.91 4.10 -3.51
CA GLY A 77 -8.54 4.55 -3.26
C GLY A 77 -8.45 5.98 -2.72
N GLU A 78 -9.57 6.56 -2.30
CA GLU A 78 -9.66 7.87 -1.64
C GLU A 78 -9.00 7.83 -0.26
N ARG A 79 -8.24 8.88 0.10
CA ARG A 79 -7.80 9.07 1.49
C ARG A 79 -8.98 9.54 2.34
N ILE A 80 -9.37 8.75 3.33
CA ILE A 80 -10.40 9.06 4.32
C ILE A 80 -9.84 9.98 5.42
N GLU A 81 -8.64 9.65 5.93
CA GLU A 81 -8.05 10.34 7.09
C GLU A 81 -6.51 10.37 7.01
N GLY A 82 -5.91 11.29 7.76
CA GLY A 82 -4.49 11.29 8.10
C GLY A 82 -3.66 12.34 7.34
N ASN A 83 -2.44 12.52 7.84
CA ASN A 83 -1.55 13.63 7.49
C ASN A 83 -0.31 13.20 6.68
N LEU A 84 -0.31 11.99 6.11
CA LEU A 84 0.70 11.58 5.14
C LEU A 84 0.84 12.65 4.03
N ASP A 85 2.05 12.89 3.53
CA ASP A 85 2.24 13.89 2.46
C ASP A 85 1.34 13.56 1.24
N ARG A 86 0.61 14.57 0.73
CA ARG A 86 -0.36 14.42 -0.36
C ARG A 86 0.29 13.95 -1.66
N LYS A 87 1.60 14.13 -1.82
CA LYS A 87 2.34 13.62 -3.00
C LYS A 87 2.21 12.10 -3.18
N TYR A 88 1.95 11.35 -2.11
CA TYR A 88 1.78 9.89 -2.17
C TYR A 88 0.37 9.44 -2.55
N ASP A 89 -0.64 10.32 -2.47
CA ASP A 89 -2.06 9.94 -2.66
C ASP A 89 -2.27 9.30 -4.02
N ARG A 90 -1.77 9.91 -5.09
CA ARG A 90 -1.96 9.40 -6.46
C ARG A 90 -1.40 7.97 -6.62
N ALA A 91 -0.23 7.70 -6.06
CA ALA A 91 0.40 6.38 -6.15
C ALA A 91 -0.40 5.33 -5.34
N ILE A 92 -0.81 5.68 -4.12
CA ILE A 92 -1.60 4.80 -3.25
C ILE A 92 -2.99 4.54 -3.85
N THR A 93 -3.67 5.57 -4.37
CA THR A 93 -4.96 5.44 -5.06
C THR A 93 -4.85 4.51 -6.26
N ALA A 94 -3.88 4.74 -7.15
CA ALA A 94 -3.69 3.90 -8.33
C ALA A 94 -3.41 2.44 -7.98
N TRP A 95 -2.54 2.20 -6.98
CA TRP A 95 -2.27 0.86 -6.48
C TRP A 95 -3.51 0.22 -5.85
N THR A 96 -4.29 0.99 -5.08
CA THR A 96 -5.53 0.50 -4.46
C THR A 96 -6.53 0.05 -5.51
N ILE A 97 -6.77 0.86 -6.55
CA ILE A 97 -7.67 0.52 -7.65
C ILE A 97 -7.20 -0.73 -8.39
N ALA A 98 -5.89 -0.82 -8.69
CA ALA A 98 -5.31 -1.99 -9.35
C ALA A 98 -5.46 -3.29 -8.52
N ASN A 99 -5.51 -3.18 -7.20
CA ASN A 99 -5.58 -4.31 -6.27
C ASN A 99 -6.93 -4.47 -5.55
N ARG A 100 -7.93 -3.66 -5.92
CA ARG A 100 -9.21 -3.54 -5.19
C ARG A 100 -9.86 -4.89 -4.90
N LYS A 101 -9.92 -5.77 -5.89
CA LYS A 101 -10.55 -7.09 -5.75
C LYS A 101 -9.87 -7.93 -4.65
N ALA A 102 -8.54 -7.90 -4.59
CA ALA A 102 -7.78 -8.64 -3.58
C ALA A 102 -7.98 -8.03 -2.19
N LEU A 103 -7.92 -6.70 -2.09
CA LEU A 103 -8.15 -5.98 -0.84
C LEU A 103 -9.56 -6.19 -0.27
N LEU A 104 -10.59 -6.24 -1.13
CA LEU A 104 -11.96 -6.56 -0.69
C LEU A 104 -12.11 -8.00 -0.20
N ALA A 105 -11.43 -8.96 -0.85
CA ALA A 105 -11.45 -10.35 -0.41
C ALA A 105 -10.80 -10.50 0.98
N ILE A 106 -9.68 -9.81 1.19
CA ILE A 106 -9.01 -9.72 2.48
C ILE A 106 -9.93 -9.11 3.54
N TRP A 107 -10.53 -7.96 3.23
CA TRP A 107 -11.48 -7.30 4.12
C TRP A 107 -12.59 -8.28 4.53
N SER A 108 -13.23 -8.94 3.56
CA SER A 108 -14.30 -9.89 3.83
C SER A 108 -13.87 -11.03 4.75
N ALA A 109 -12.67 -11.58 4.55
CA ALA A 109 -12.14 -12.68 5.38
C ALA A 109 -11.80 -12.21 6.81
N LEU A 110 -11.18 -11.04 6.97
CA LEU A 110 -10.94 -10.43 8.28
C LEU A 110 -12.26 -10.19 9.03
N GLN A 111 -13.26 -9.63 8.34
CA GLN A 111 -14.56 -9.33 8.94
C GLN A 111 -15.34 -10.60 9.34
N SER A 112 -15.17 -11.72 8.64
CA SER A 112 -15.79 -13.00 9.01
C SER A 112 -15.06 -13.72 10.17
N GLY A 113 -13.93 -13.19 10.64
CA GLY A 113 -13.12 -13.81 11.70
C GLY A 113 -12.25 -14.96 11.21
N GLU A 114 -12.00 -15.06 9.89
CA GLU A 114 -10.98 -15.97 9.37
C GLU A 114 -9.59 -15.55 9.85
N SER A 115 -8.68 -16.52 10.00
CA SER A 115 -7.31 -16.26 10.47
C SER A 115 -6.60 -15.24 9.58
N GLU A 116 -5.84 -14.34 10.19
CA GLU A 116 -4.97 -13.37 9.49
C GLU A 116 -3.82 -14.05 8.71
N THR A 117 -3.55 -15.33 8.97
CA THR A 117 -2.40 -16.05 8.40
C THR A 117 -2.45 -16.17 6.87
N PRO A 118 -3.58 -16.57 6.24
CA PRO A 118 -3.79 -16.43 4.79
C PRO A 118 -3.53 -15.01 4.25
N PHE A 119 -3.95 -13.97 4.99
CA PHE A 119 -3.77 -12.58 4.58
C PHE A 119 -2.29 -12.18 4.57
N ILE A 120 -1.58 -12.43 5.68
CA ILE A 120 -0.13 -12.19 5.78
C ILE A 120 0.61 -12.96 4.69
N ARG A 121 0.23 -14.22 4.43
CA ARG A 121 0.81 -15.02 3.33
C ARG A 121 0.63 -14.33 1.97
N SER A 122 -0.57 -13.86 1.65
CA SER A 122 -0.86 -13.17 0.38
C SER A 122 -0.05 -11.87 0.18
N LEU A 123 0.31 -11.17 1.27
CA LEU A 123 1.18 -9.99 1.24
C LEU A 123 2.66 -10.37 1.09
N THR A 124 3.07 -11.54 1.58
CA THR A 124 4.46 -12.01 1.61
C THR A 124 4.89 -12.84 0.40
N GLU A 125 3.96 -13.26 -0.48
CA GLU A 125 4.26 -14.08 -1.67
C GLU A 125 5.11 -13.39 -2.75
N ILE A 126 5.68 -12.23 -2.45
CA ILE A 126 6.74 -11.58 -3.20
C ILE A 126 7.98 -11.46 -2.30
N ARG A 127 8.59 -12.60 -1.96
CA ARG A 127 10.05 -12.63 -1.83
C ARG A 127 10.60 -13.19 -3.13
N TYR A 128 11.41 -12.39 -3.81
CA TYR A 128 12.27 -12.84 -4.89
C TYR A 128 13.03 -14.09 -4.44
N ARG A 129 12.89 -15.18 -5.22
CA ARG A 129 14.01 -16.10 -5.44
C ARG A 129 14.81 -15.56 -6.62
#